data_AF-A0AAE2M6E4-F1
#
_entry.id   AF-A0AAE2M6E4-F1
#
_cell.length_a   1.000
_cell.length_b   1.000
_cell.length_c   1.000
_cell.angle_alpha   90.00
_cell.angle_beta   90.00
_cell.angle_gamma   90.00
#
_symmetry.space_group_name_H-M   'P 1'
#
loop_
_entity.id
_entity.type
_entity.pdbx_description
1 polymer ?
#
loop_
_entity_poly.entity_id
_entity_poly.type
_entity_poly.pdbx_seq_one_letter_code
_entity_poly.pdbx_strand_id
1 'polypeptide(L)' 'MENTFFSPSTLGFYTHDQNMPGDAVEVTTDVGQFLRECVIWGADSFIVERQRASVSYPDFMREYAIENNAPVSYP' A
#
# COMPACT_ATOMS: atom_id res chain seq x y z
N MET A 1 -18.86 5.19 5.68
CA MET A 1 -17.53 5.06 5.08
C MET A 1 -17.41 3.62 4.67
N GLU A 2 -17.22 3.33 3.38
CA GLU A 2 -17.03 1.96 2.91
C GLU A 2 -15.66 1.46 3.39
N ASN A 3 -15.64 0.28 3.98
CA ASN A 3 -14.39 -0.36 4.39
C ASN A 3 -13.59 -0.70 3.13
N THR A 4 -12.36 -0.19 3.03
CA THR A 4 -11.44 -0.49 1.94
C THR A 4 -10.48 -1.58 2.39
N PHE A 5 -10.22 -2.55 1.52
CA PHE A 5 -9.25 -3.62 1.75
C PHE A 5 -8.11 -3.51 0.74
N PHE A 6 -6.88 -3.73 1.18
CA PHE A 6 -5.70 -3.74 0.32
C PHE A 6 -5.04 -5.12 0.33
N SER A 7 -4.71 -5.66 -0.85
CA SER A 7 -3.99 -6.92 -1.00
C SER A 7 -2.58 -6.65 -1.52
N PRO A 8 -1.53 -6.93 -0.72
CA PRO A 8 -0.14 -6.81 -1.16
C PRO A 8 0.21 -7.69 -2.37
N SER A 9 -0.35 -8.89 -2.48
CA SER A 9 -0.02 -9.81 -3.60
C SER A 9 -0.55 -9.35 -4.96
N THR A 10 -1.65 -8.60 -4.97
CA THR A 10 -2.29 -8.10 -6.20
C THR A 10 -2.09 -6.60 -6.42
N LEU A 11 -1.58 -5.89 -5.40
CA LEU A 11 -1.56 -4.44 -5.32
C LEU A 11 -2.95 -3.81 -5.56
N GLY A 12 -4.00 -4.57 -5.24
CA GLY A 12 -5.40 -4.24 -5.48
C GLY A 12 -6.10 -3.64 -4.28
N PHE A 13 -7.11 -2.80 -4.55
CA PHE A 13 -8.02 -2.25 -3.56
C PHE A 13 -9.42 -2.79 -3.77
N TYR A 14 -10.06 -3.23 -2.69
CA TYR A 14 -11.33 -3.94 -2.72
C TYR A 14 -12.34 -3.35 -1.74
N THR A 15 -13.62 -3.55 -2.04
CA THR A 15 -14.73 -3.33 -1.09
C THR A 15 -15.22 -4.66 -0.52
N HIS A 16 -15.97 -4.62 0.59
CA HIS A 16 -16.40 -5.83 1.32
C HIS A 16 -17.18 -6.84 0.46
N ASP A 17 -17.90 -6.37 -0.57
CA ASP A 17 -18.75 -7.21 -1.42
C ASP A 17 -18.01 -7.84 -2.61
N GLN A 18 -16.70 -7.59 -2.74
CA GLN A 18 -15.88 -8.15 -3.81
C GLN A 18 -15.22 -9.46 -3.38
N ASN A 19 -14.98 -10.34 -4.35
CA ASN A 19 -14.23 -11.58 -4.12
C ASN A 19 -12.73 -11.23 -3.94
N MET A 20 -12.36 -10.83 -2.72
CA MET A 20 -11.03 -10.34 -2.40
C MET A 20 -10.04 -11.49 -2.09
N PRO A 21 -8.73 -11.30 -2.38
CA PRO A 21 -7.68 -12.22 -1.98
C PRO A 21 -7.64 -12.47 -0.46
N GLY A 22 -7.15 -13.65 -0.05
CA GLY A 22 -7.06 -14.02 1.37
C GLY A 22 -6.02 -13.23 2.18
N ASP A 23 -5.12 -12.49 1.51
CA ASP A 23 -4.14 -11.60 2.12
C ASP A 23 -4.63 -10.14 2.21
N ALA A 24 -5.88 -9.87 1.82
CA ALA A 24 -6.44 -8.53 1.85
C ALA A 24 -6.64 -8.04 3.30
N VAL A 25 -6.11 -6.86 3.60
CA VAL A 25 -6.16 -6.22 4.92
C VAL A 25 -7.09 -5.02 4.88
N GLU A 26 -8.04 -4.93 5.81
CA GLU A 26 -8.87 -3.74 5.98
C GLU A 26 -7.98 -2.56 6.37
N VAL A 27 -8.11 -1.42 5.70
CA VAL A 27 -7.33 -0.19 5.94
C VAL A 27 -8.23 1.02 6.12
N THR A 28 -7.77 2.00 6.89
CA THR A 28 -8.42 3.31 6.92
C THR A 28 -8.27 4.03 5.58
N THR A 29 -9.10 5.05 5.36
CA THR A 29 -9.01 5.91 4.16
C THR A 29 -7.60 6.46 3.95
N ASP A 30 -6.95 6.92 5.02
CA ASP A 30 -5.66 7.59 4.92
C ASP A 30 -4.52 6.60 4.60
N VAL A 31 -4.52 5.41 5.24
CA VAL A 31 -3.60 4.31 4.88
C VAL A 31 -3.83 3.89 3.43
N GLY A 32 -5.09 3.80 3.00
CA GLY A 32 -5.43 3.48 1.61
C GLY A 32 -4.88 4.50 0.61
N GLN A 33 -4.94 5.80 0.93
CA GLN A 33 -4.36 6.85 0.08
C GLN A 33 -2.84 6.74 0.00
N PHE A 34 -2.17 6.54 1.14
CA PHE A 34 -0.73 6.30 1.20
C PHE A 34 -0.31 5.09 0.35
N LEU A 35 -1.01 3.96 0.47
CA LEU A 35 -0.70 2.75 -0.30
C LEU A 35 -0.87 2.95 -1.80
N ARG A 36 -1.89 3.71 -2.23
CA ARG A 36 -2.07 4.05 -3.66
C ARG A 36 -0.88 4.84 -4.19
N GLU A 37 -0.42 5.81 -3.42
CA GLU A 37 0.76 6.61 -3.78
C GLU A 37 2.01 5.72 -3.89
N CYS A 38 2.25 4.84 -2.91
CA CYS A 38 3.38 3.91 -2.93
C CYS A 38 3.34 2.97 -4.15
N VAL A 39 2.15 2.46 -4.53
CA VAL A 39 1.98 1.64 -5.74
C VAL A 39 2.31 2.41 -7.01
N ILE A 40 1.91 3.69 -7.10
CA ILE A 40 2.26 4.57 -8.24
C ILE A 40 3.79 4.78 -8.31
N TRP A 41 4.45 4.91 -7.16
CA TRP A 41 5.91 4.97 -7.06
C TRP A 41 6.63 3.66 -7.35
N GLY A 42 5.91 2.54 -7.48
CA GLY A 42 6.49 1.23 -7.79
C GLY A 42 7.05 0.49 -6.57
N ALA A 43 6.49 0.70 -5.37
CA ALA A 43 6.82 -0.13 -4.21
C ALA A 43 6.51 -1.62 -4.49
N ASP A 44 7.37 -2.52 -4.01
CA ASP A 44 7.29 -3.96 -4.28
C ASP A 44 7.06 -4.81 -3.03
N SER A 45 7.28 -4.25 -1.85
CA SER A 45 7.10 -4.94 -0.58
C SER A 45 6.28 -4.07 0.35
N PHE A 46 5.31 -4.68 1.02
CA PHE A 46 4.31 -3.98 1.83
C PHE A 46 4.10 -4.72 3.15
N ILE A 47 4.20 -3.98 4.26
CA ILE A 47 3.77 -4.41 5.59
C ILE A 47 2.57 -3.54 5.93
N VAL A 48 1.38 -4.13 6.03
CA VAL A 48 0.11 -3.39 6.12
C VAL A 48 -0.71 -3.87 7.29
N GLU A 49 -1.24 -2.91 8.03
CA GLU A 49 -2.27 -3.10 9.04
C GLU A 49 -3.32 -1.99 8.91
N ARG A 50 -4.37 -2.07 9.73
CA ARG A 50 -5.54 -1.19 9.58
C ARG A 50 -5.21 0.30 9.61
N GLN A 51 -4.30 0.71 10.47
CA GLN A 51 -3.95 2.12 10.68
C GLN A 51 -2.50 2.44 10.32
N ARG A 52 -1.68 1.43 10.00
CA ARG A 52 -0.25 1.55 9.73
C ARG A 52 0.20 0.84 8.49
N ALA A 53 1.18 1.39 7.79
CA ALA A 53 1.80 0.75 6.65
C ALA A 53 3.28 1.15 6.49
N SER A 54 4.09 0.20 6.04
CA SER A 54 5.46 0.44 5.61
C SER A 54 5.69 -0.25 4.28
N VAL A 55 6.47 0.40 3.41
CA VAL A 55 6.78 -0.12 2.08
C VAL A 55 8.28 -0.06 1.81
N SER A 56 8.74 -0.89 0.89
CA SER A 56 10.04 -0.72 0.26
C SER A 56 9.93 -0.70 -1.26
N TYR A 57 10.95 -0.08 -1.87
CA TYR A 57 11.10 0.04 -3.31
C TYR A 57 12.18 -0.92 -3.81
N PRO A 58 12.05 -1.41 -5.06
CA PRO A 58 13.08 -2.23 -5.69
C PRO A 58 14.46 -1.57 -5.62
N ASP A 59 15.52 -2.38 -5.52
CA ASP A 59 16.89 -1.88 -5.39
C ASP A 59 17.27 -0.88 -6.51
N PHE A 60 16.83 -1.15 -7.75
CA PHE A 60 17.09 -0.29 -8.90
C PHE A 60 16.34 1.06 -8.85
N MET A 61 15.32 1.21 -8.01
CA MET A 61 14.58 2.46 -7.80
C MET A 61 14.96 3.18 -6.50
N ARG A 62 15.76 2.54 -5.62
CA ARG A 62 16.00 3.06 -4.27
C ARG A 62 16.60 4.46 -4.27
N GLU A 63 17.63 4.72 -5.07
CA GLU A 63 18.25 6.05 -5.16
C GLU A 63 17.25 7.10 -5.66
N TYR A 64 16.53 6.80 -6.75
CA TYR A 64 15.49 7.68 -7.29
C TYR A 64 14.37 7.98 -6.27
N ALA A 65 13.91 6.97 -5.55
CA ALA A 65 12.89 7.12 -4.52
C ALA A 65 13.37 8.01 -3.37
N ILE A 66 14.63 7.86 -2.92
CA ILE A 66 15.24 8.70 -1.88
C ILE A 66 15.38 10.14 -2.35
N GLU A 67 15.94 10.36 -3.54
CA GLU A 67 16.17 11.70 -4.10
C GLU A 67 14.88 12.51 -4.26
N ASN A 68 13.76 11.81 -4.51
CA ASN A 68 12.46 12.43 -4.71
C ASN A 68 11.53 12.36 -3.50
N ASN A 69 12.03 11.92 -2.33
CA ASN A 69 11.25 11.78 -1.10
C ASN A 69 9.99 10.92 -1.25
N ALA A 70 10.10 9.78 -1.96
CA ALA A 70 9.00 8.85 -2.10
C ALA A 70 8.52 8.35 -0.72
N PRO A 71 7.20 8.13 -0.55
CA PRO A 71 6.62 7.71 0.72
C PRO A 71 7.11 6.30 1.11
N VAL A 72 7.55 6.11 2.36
CA VAL A 72 8.06 4.81 2.85
C VAL A 72 7.27 4.25 4.05
N SER A 73 6.55 5.11 4.75
CA SER A 73 5.76 4.73 5.92
C SER A 73 4.62 5.70 6.21
N TYR A 74 3.52 5.17 6.73
CA TYR A 74 2.36 5.88 7.27
C TYR A 74 2.02 5.22 8.62
N PRO A 75 1.77 5.99 9.68
CA PRO A 75 2.20 5.64 11.04
C PRO A 75 1.78 4.23 11.44
#